data_AF-A0A2S6AZC1-F1
#
_entry.id   AF-A0A2S6AZC1-F1
#
_cell.length_a   1.000
_cell.length_b   1.000
_cell.length_c   1.000
_cell.angle_alpha   90.00
_cell.angle_beta   90.00
_cell.angle_gamma   90.00
#
_symmetry.space_group_name_H-M   'P 1'
#
loop_
_entity.id
_entity.type
_entity.pdbx_description
1 polymer ?
#
loop_
_entity_poly.entity_id
_entity_poly.type
_entity_poly.pdbx_seq_one_letter_code
_entity_poly.pdbx_strand_id
1 'polypeptide(L)'
;TLRHAYMYWNNWMAGQTWSNFMDAASLPEAVDFVGPTDGVIFVRQAQVRYTKGGFSVALENPETTTLTGTRNPVTGAWTNASANSDR
;
A
#
# COMPACT_ATOMS: atom_id res chain seq x y z
N THR A 1 -8.55 -13.42 2.97
CA THR A 1 -7.20 -12.87 2.71
C THR A 1 -6.52 -12.57 4.03
N LEU A 2 -5.19 -12.71 4.11
CA LEU A 2 -4.40 -12.38 5.30
C LEU A 2 -4.13 -10.86 5.30
N ARG A 3 -4.61 -10.14 6.32
CA ARG A 3 -4.49 -8.66 6.38
C ARG A 3 -3.26 -8.20 7.14
N HIS A 4 -2.82 -8.98 8.11
CA HIS A 4 -1.66 -8.69 8.96
C HIS A 4 -0.94 -9.99 9.27
N ALA A 5 0.35 -10.04 8.95
CA ALA A 5 1.22 -11.15 9.31
C ALA A 5 2.63 -10.61 9.44
N TYR A 6 3.02 -10.28 10.67
CA TYR A 6 4.30 -9.70 10.99
C TYR A 6 4.78 -10.18 12.36
N MET A 7 6.09 -10.10 12.56
CA MET A 7 6.74 -10.38 13.82
C MET A 7 7.56 -9.17 14.26
N TYR A 8 7.68 -9.01 15.57
CA TYR A 8 8.54 -8.00 16.19
C TYR A 8 9.72 -8.64 16.88
N TRP A 9 10.88 -8.01 16.76
CA TRP A 9 12.05 -8.35 17.56
C TRP A 9 12.83 -7.08 17.88
N ASN A 10 12.90 -6.73 19.18
CA ASN A 10 13.46 -5.48 19.67
C ASN A 10 12.83 -4.26 18.97
N ASN A 11 13.63 -3.51 18.21
CA ASN A 11 13.24 -2.32 17.48
C ASN A 11 12.87 -2.61 16.02
N TRP A 12 12.88 -3.89 15.63
CA TRP A 12 12.63 -4.34 14.27
C TRP A 12 11.25 -4.99 14.14
N MET A 13 10.64 -4.77 12.98
CA MET A 13 9.43 -5.45 12.53
C MET A 13 9.67 -6.00 11.14
N ALA A 14 9.24 -7.24 10.89
CA ALA A 14 9.26 -7.83 9.56
C ALA A 14 7.92 -8.50 9.27
N GLY A 15 7.39 -8.29 8.07
CA GLY A 15 6.18 -8.93 7.59
C GLY A 15 5.26 -7.99 6.84
N GLN A 16 4.01 -8.41 6.63
CA GLN A 16 3.01 -7.65 5.89
C GLN A 16 2.12 -6.86 6.86
N THR A 17 2.24 -5.54 6.80
CA THR A 17 1.39 -4.61 7.56
C THR A 17 1.33 -3.25 6.84
N TRP A 18 0.66 -2.28 7.46
CA TRP A 18 0.56 -0.91 6.97
C TRP A 18 1.92 -0.30 6.64
N SER A 19 2.04 0.47 5.55
CA SER A 19 3.27 1.22 5.24
C SER A 19 3.72 2.12 6.40
N ASN A 20 5.02 2.38 6.50
CA ASN A 20 5.64 3.31 7.46
C ASN A 20 5.25 4.77 7.21
N PHE A 21 4.72 5.07 6.01
CA PHE A 21 4.14 6.38 5.69
C PHE A 21 2.64 6.49 6.03
N MET A 22 2.01 5.40 6.49
CA MET A 22 0.64 5.47 6.98
C MET A 22 0.59 5.99 8.42
N ASP A 23 -0.09 7.11 8.60
CA ASP A 23 -0.50 7.61 9.90
C ASP A 23 -1.88 7.04 10.26
N ALA A 24 -1.88 5.95 11.04
CA ALA A 24 -3.11 5.32 11.52
C ALA A 24 -3.90 6.20 12.51
N ALA A 25 -3.27 7.21 13.14
CA ALA A 25 -3.93 8.13 14.06
C ALA A 25 -4.63 9.28 13.33
N SER A 26 -4.33 9.50 12.04
CA SER A 26 -5.00 10.49 11.19
C SER A 26 -6.34 10.02 10.64
N LEU A 27 -6.69 8.75 10.82
CA LEU A 27 -8.02 8.24 10.53
C LEU A 27 -8.89 8.54 11.75
N PRO A 28 -9.73 9.60 11.75
CA PRO A 28 -10.76 9.70 12.76
C PRO A 28 -11.56 8.39 12.73
N GLU A 29 -11.93 7.87 13.89
CA GLU A 29 -12.88 6.77 14.03
C GLU A 29 -14.26 7.21 13.51
N ALA A 30 -14.36 7.41 12.20
CA ALA A 30 -15.59 7.70 11.50
C ALA A 30 -16.36 6.39 11.39
N VAL A 31 -17.56 6.37 11.95
CA VAL A 31 -18.57 5.30 11.81
C VAL A 31 -19.19 5.37 10.40
N ASP A 32 -18.36 5.61 9.38
CA ASP A 32 -18.75 5.70 7.99
C ASP A 32 -17.83 4.78 7.18
N PHE A 33 -18.43 3.76 6.57
CA PHE A 33 -17.73 2.76 5.75
C PHE A 33 -17.22 3.35 4.43
N VAL A 34 -17.60 4.59 4.10
CA VAL A 34 -17.03 5.39 3.03
C VAL A 34 -15.84 6.18 3.61
N GLY A 35 -14.73 5.48 3.89
CA GLY A 35 -13.49 6.11 4.33
C GLY A 35 -13.00 7.19 3.35
N PRO A 36 -12.06 8.07 3.78
CA PRO A 36 -11.57 9.19 2.97
C PRO A 36 -11.07 8.69 1.62
N THR A 37 -11.92 8.86 0.61
CA THR A 37 -11.67 8.43 -0.76
C THR A 37 -10.67 9.44 -1.33
N ASP A 38 -9.49 8.96 -1.73
CA ASP A 38 -8.39 9.70 -2.39
C ASP A 38 -7.45 10.60 -1.57
N GLY A 39 -7.45 10.56 -0.23
CA GLY A 39 -6.57 11.44 0.58
C GLY A 39 -5.50 10.76 1.44
N VAL A 40 -5.65 9.47 1.73
CA VAL A 40 -4.80 8.76 2.69
C VAL A 40 -4.03 7.65 2.00
N ILE A 41 -2.76 7.50 2.35
CA ILE A 41 -2.01 6.29 2.01
C ILE A 41 -2.78 5.14 2.65
N PHE A 42 -3.21 4.13 1.88
CA PHE A 42 -3.95 2.97 2.37
C PHE A 42 -3.36 1.68 1.79
N VAL A 43 -2.11 1.39 2.13
CA VAL A 43 -1.37 0.24 1.59
C VAL A 43 -0.86 -0.67 2.69
N ARG A 44 -1.02 -1.98 2.50
CA ARG A 44 -0.44 -3.02 3.34
C ARG A 44 0.45 -3.89 2.48
N GLN A 45 1.73 -3.92 2.79
CA GLN A 45 2.73 -4.64 2.01
C GLN A 45 3.80 -5.24 2.89
N ALA A 46 4.52 -6.22 2.34
CA ALA A 46 5.68 -6.79 3.00
C ALA A 46 6.72 -5.69 3.22
N GLN A 47 7.22 -5.60 4.45
CA GLN A 47 8.21 -4.61 4.84
C GLN A 47 9.14 -5.15 5.93
N VAL A 48 10.28 -4.49 6.04
CA VAL A 48 11.14 -4.52 7.23
C VAL A 48 11.25 -3.11 7.76
N ARG A 49 10.86 -2.89 9.03
CA ARG A 49 10.83 -1.58 9.68
C ARG A 49 11.71 -1.56 10.91
N TYR A 50 12.43 -0.46 11.12
CA TYR A 50 13.11 -0.13 12.36
C TYR A 50 12.46 1.08 13.02
N THR A 51 12.16 0.99 14.31
CA THR A 51 11.56 2.09 15.09
C THR A 51 12.30 2.27 16.41
N LYS A 52 12.74 3.50 16.69
CA LYS A 52 13.36 3.87 17.97
C LYS A 52 12.94 5.28 18.37
N GLY A 53 12.19 5.39 19.47
CA GLY A 53 11.61 6.67 19.89
C GLY A 53 10.68 7.23 18.82
N GLY A 54 10.84 8.51 18.46
CA GLY A 54 10.09 9.16 17.39
C GLY A 54 10.63 8.92 15.97
N PHE A 55 11.70 8.15 15.81
CA PHE A 55 12.29 7.84 14.50
C PHE A 55 11.84 6.47 14.00
N SER A 56 11.34 6.40 12.76
CA SER A 56 10.92 5.17 12.10
C SER A 56 11.28 5.16 10.63
N VAL A 57 11.90 4.08 10.15
CA VAL A 57 12.27 3.89 8.73
C VAL A 57 11.93 2.46 8.31
N ALA A 58 11.50 2.27 7.06
CA ALA A 58 11.19 0.95 6.52
C ALA A 58 11.68 0.76 5.08
N LEU A 59 12.01 -0.48 4.76
CA LEU A 59 12.12 -0.99 3.39
C LEU A 59 10.82 -1.70 3.07
N GLU A 60 10.17 -1.31 1.98
CA GLU A 60 8.84 -1.79 1.59
C GLU A 60 8.85 -2.34 0.17
N ASN A 61 8.01 -3.35 -0.10
CA ASN A 61 7.87 -3.91 -1.43
C ASN A 61 7.36 -2.83 -2.41
N PRO A 62 8.07 -2.50 -3.51
CA PRO A 62 7.67 -1.44 -4.43
C PRO A 62 6.57 -1.88 -5.42
N GLU A 63 5.57 -2.64 -4.97
CA GLU A 63 4.49 -3.09 -5.85
C GLU A 63 3.44 -1.98 -6.02
N THR A 64 3.19 -1.60 -7.26
CA THR A 64 2.11 -0.69 -7.63
C THR A 64 1.39 -1.26 -8.83
N THR A 65 0.08 -1.49 -8.71
CA THR A 65 -0.75 -1.87 -9.86
C THR A 65 -1.07 -0.62 -10.68
N THR A 66 -0.48 -0.51 -11.88
CA THR A 66 -0.85 0.53 -12.84
C THR A 66 -1.84 -0.03 -13.86
N LEU A 67 -2.99 0.63 -14.01
CA LEU A 67 -3.89 0.37 -15.13
C LEU A 67 -3.36 1.16 -16.32
N THR A 68 -2.65 0.49 -17.23
CA THR A 68 -2.21 1.12 -18.47
C THR A 68 -3.30 0.94 -19.52
N GLY A 69 -4.05 2.01 -19.78
CA GLY A 69 -5.00 2.04 -20.89
C GLY A 69 -4.22 2.07 -22.22
N THR A 70 -4.32 1.01 -23.01
CA THR A 70 -3.85 1.08 -24.41
C THR A 70 -5.01 1.54 -25.26
N ARG A 71 -4.81 2.62 -26.04
CA ARG A 71 -5.81 3.10 -26.98
C ARG A 71 -5.75 2.25 -28.24
N ASN A 72 -6.87 1.60 -28.58
CA ASN A 72 -6.97 0.90 -29.86
C ASN A 72 -6.97 1.95 -31.00
N PRO A 73 -5.97 1.94 -31.91
CA PRO A 73 -5.87 2.94 -32.97
C PRO A 73 -6.92 2.78 -34.07
N VAL A 74 -7.58 1.63 -34.16
CA VAL A 74 -8.61 1.31 -35.17
C VAL A 74 -10.00 1.70 -34.68
N THR A 75 -10.32 1.41 -33.41
CA THR A 75 -11.66 1.66 -32.85
C THR A 75 -11.73 2.88 -31.94
N GLY A 76 -10.59 3.47 -31.58
CA GLY A 76 -10.50 4.59 -30.64
C GLY A 76 -10.82 4.25 -29.19
N ALA A 77 -11.17 2.99 -28.89
CA ALA A 77 -11.56 2.53 -27.56
C ALA A 77 -10.35 2.35 -26.63
N TRP A 78 -10.53 2.68 -25.35
CA TRP A 78 -9.57 2.39 -24.29
C TRP A 78 -9.77 0.95 -23.81
N THR A 79 -8.73 0.14 -23.91
CA THR A 79 -8.71 -1.20 -23.31
C THR A 79 -7.82 -1.17 -22.08
N ASN A 80 -8.34 -1.66 -20.94
CA ASN A 80 -7.56 -1.83 -19.72
C ASN A 80 -6.56 -2.99 -19.94
N ALA A 81 -5.29 -2.67 -20.21
CA ALA A 81 -4.23 -3.65 -20.07
C ALA A 81 -3.77 -3.59 -18.61
N SER A 82 -4.08 -4.63 -17.84
CA SER A 82 -3.47 -4.84 -16.53
C SER A 82 -1.98 -5.07 -16.75
N ALA A 83 -1.17 -4.04 -16.52
CA ALA A 83 0.28 -4.13 -16.56
C ALA A 83 0.75 -4.78 -15.26
N ASN A 84 0.75 -6.11 -15.24
CA ASN A 84 1.62 -6.88 -14.37
C ASN A 84 2.37 -7.87 -15.28
N SER A 85 3.32 -7.35 -16.07
CA SER A 85 4.06 -8.18 -17.03
C SER A 85 5.25 -8.88 -16.40
N ASP A 86 5.81 -8.40 -15.30
CA ASP A 86 7.12 -8.89 -14.85
C ASP A 86 7.21 -8.97 -13.32
N ARG A 87 7.68 -10.14 -12.87
CA ARG A 87 8.10 -10.46 -11.50
C ARG A 87 9.23 -9.55 -11.03
#